data_AF-A0A146K8T4-F1
#
_entry.id   AF-A0A146K8T4-F1
#
_cell.length_a   1.000
_cell.length_b   1.000
_cell.length_c   1.000
_cell.angle_alpha   90.00
_cell.angle_beta   90.00
_cell.angle_gamma   90.00
#
_symmetry.space_group_name_H-M   'P 1'
#
loop_
_entity.id
_entity.type
_entity.pdbx_description
1 polymer ?
#
loop_
_entity_poly.entity_id
_entity_poly.type
_entity_poly.pdbx_seq_one_letter_code
_entity_poly.pdbx_strand_id
1 'polypeptide(L)'
;MFNYRYSLLLTQQTRGPRLHMKRLNAPSHWMLNKMGGVYAPRPSQGPHGINECLPLTLVVRNRLHLARDMREAGMVIRNKHIIVDGKARTDEGFPTGFMDVLTVPKMNKNYRVMYDTKGRFQLVPITQAETEYKLMKINAITTGEKGIFYGHTHDGHNLRFLDVSIMTGDTVKYNIKTGQVMEVAKFEQNCLATVTGGKNCGRTGKIVEINHYDGSHTMVQLVDSQGHKFITRQSNVFVLGKEKPLVTLPKHQGIKVSIEKNRELRIQSLEKCSKHKE
;
A
#
# COMPACT_ATOMS: atom_id res chain seq x y z
N MET A 1 34.45 -2.16 -49.08
CA MET A 1 33.68 -1.43 -48.04
C MET A 1 32.41 -2.22 -47.75
N PHE A 2 32.41 -3.08 -46.73
CA PHE A 2 31.21 -3.84 -46.32
C PHE A 2 30.69 -3.30 -44.98
N ASN A 3 29.50 -2.69 -45.04
CA ASN A 3 28.73 -2.20 -43.92
C ASN A 3 28.23 -3.37 -43.05
N TYR A 4 28.80 -3.57 -41.87
CA TYR A 4 28.20 -4.41 -40.83
C TYR A 4 27.25 -3.57 -39.97
N ARG A 5 26.01 -3.41 -40.44
CA ARG A 5 24.86 -3.09 -39.58
C ARG A 5 24.56 -4.34 -38.76
N TYR A 6 25.15 -4.46 -37.58
CA TYR A 6 24.70 -5.42 -36.57
C TYR A 6 23.31 -4.98 -36.09
N SER A 7 22.28 -5.46 -36.79
CA SER A 7 20.92 -5.48 -36.27
C SER A 7 20.86 -6.58 -35.21
N LEU A 8 21.15 -6.21 -33.96
CA LEU A 8 20.79 -7.00 -32.79
C LEU A 8 19.26 -7.02 -32.69
N LEU A 9 18.63 -7.84 -33.51
CA LEU A 9 17.30 -8.39 -33.26
C LEU A 9 17.43 -9.27 -32.02
N LEU A 10 17.39 -8.63 -30.85
CA LEU A 10 17.04 -9.28 -29.58
C LEU A 10 15.70 -9.96 -29.81
N THR A 11 15.76 -11.24 -30.16
CA THR A 11 14.60 -12.13 -30.21
C THR A 11 13.84 -11.96 -28.90
N GLN A 12 12.71 -11.25 -28.93
CA GLN A 12 11.80 -11.22 -27.79
C GLN A 12 11.33 -12.67 -27.61
N GLN A 13 11.92 -13.39 -26.65
CA GLN A 13 11.41 -14.67 -26.19
C GLN A 13 10.04 -14.43 -25.55
N THR A 14 8.99 -14.40 -26.36
CA THR A 14 7.58 -14.43 -25.94
C THR A 14 7.18 -15.88 -25.73
N ARG A 15 7.70 -16.49 -24.65
CA ARG A 15 7.40 -17.89 -24.28
C ARG A 15 6.96 -17.97 -22.82
N GLY A 16 5.80 -17.38 -22.51
CA GLY A 16 5.15 -17.50 -21.20
C GLY A 16 5.48 -16.39 -20.18
N PRO A 17 5.06 -16.57 -18.90
CA PRO A 17 5.20 -15.54 -17.87
C PRO A 17 6.67 -15.26 -17.55
N ARG A 18 7.02 -13.97 -17.47
CA ARG A 18 8.38 -13.53 -17.12
C ARG A 18 8.63 -13.70 -15.63
N LEU A 19 9.69 -14.42 -15.28
CA LEU A 19 10.11 -14.66 -13.89
C LEU A 19 11.05 -13.59 -13.32
N HIS A 20 11.68 -12.80 -14.18
CA HIS A 20 12.69 -11.82 -13.79
C HIS A 20 12.20 -10.39 -13.99
N MET A 21 12.57 -9.50 -13.07
CA MET A 21 12.34 -8.06 -13.16
C MET A 21 13.67 -7.32 -13.20
N LYS A 22 13.91 -6.57 -14.29
CA LYS A 22 15.05 -5.65 -14.36
C LYS A 22 14.85 -4.52 -13.38
N ARG A 23 15.92 -4.09 -12.70
CA ARG A 23 15.83 -3.07 -11.66
C ARG A 23 15.34 -1.72 -12.17
N LEU A 24 15.72 -1.35 -13.41
CA LEU A 24 15.24 -0.12 -14.05
C LEU A 24 13.73 -0.10 -14.27
N ASN A 25 13.10 -1.28 -14.38
CA ASN A 25 11.66 -1.43 -14.56
C ASN A 25 10.92 -1.64 -13.23
N ALA A 26 11.62 -1.63 -12.10
CA ALA A 26 11.00 -1.77 -10.80
C ALA A 26 10.19 -0.50 -10.47
N PRO A 27 9.08 -0.62 -9.71
CA PRO A 27 8.31 0.53 -9.28
C PRO A 27 9.16 1.57 -8.54
N SER A 28 9.04 2.84 -8.96
CA SER A 28 9.86 3.94 -8.42
C SER A 28 9.71 4.14 -6.92
N HIS A 29 8.50 3.87 -6.39
CA HIS A 29 8.18 4.03 -4.97
C HIS A 29 8.91 3.01 -4.05
N TRP A 30 9.56 1.97 -4.61
CA TRP A 30 10.44 1.07 -3.84
C TRP A 30 11.74 1.73 -3.40
N MET A 31 12.16 2.82 -4.06
CA MET A 31 13.41 3.54 -3.78
C MET A 31 14.65 2.65 -3.91
N LEU A 32 14.71 1.82 -4.96
CA LEU A 32 15.89 1.03 -5.28
C LEU A 32 16.96 1.91 -5.92
N ASN A 33 18.22 1.70 -5.53
CA ASN A 33 19.35 2.38 -6.16
C ASN A 33 19.61 1.82 -7.57
N LYS A 34 19.97 2.70 -8.51
CA LYS A 34 20.24 2.32 -9.92
C LYS A 34 21.40 1.33 -10.04
N MET A 35 22.46 1.51 -9.25
CA MET A 35 23.72 0.78 -9.38
C MET A 35 23.85 -0.46 -8.48
N GLY A 36 22.88 -0.77 -7.62
CA GLY A 36 23.01 -1.89 -6.66
C GLY A 36 22.71 -3.28 -7.23
N GLY A 37 22.87 -3.46 -8.55
CA GLY A 37 22.62 -4.71 -9.28
C GLY A 37 21.63 -4.57 -10.45
N VAL A 38 21.68 -5.54 -11.37
CA VAL A 38 20.89 -5.54 -12.62
C VAL A 38 19.40 -5.85 -12.38
N TYR A 39 19.10 -6.66 -11.37
CA TYR A 39 17.76 -7.17 -11.09
C TYR A 39 17.17 -6.57 -9.80
N ALA A 40 15.84 -6.53 -9.76
CA ALA A 40 15.04 -6.24 -8.57
C ALA A 40 14.30 -7.51 -8.14
N PRO A 41 13.95 -7.65 -6.85
CA PRO A 41 13.10 -8.75 -6.41
C PRO A 41 11.74 -8.61 -7.10
N ARG A 42 11.36 -9.63 -7.86
CA ARG A 42 10.04 -9.68 -8.50
C ARG A 42 9.03 -10.15 -7.45
N PRO A 43 7.93 -9.42 -7.22
CA PRO A 43 6.87 -9.90 -6.33
C PRO A 43 6.24 -11.17 -6.90
N SER A 44 5.97 -12.12 -6.02
CA SER A 44 5.18 -13.31 -6.30
C SER A 44 3.73 -12.90 -6.63
N GLN A 45 3.00 -13.78 -7.30
CA GLN A 45 1.55 -13.62 -7.44
C GLN A 45 0.92 -13.75 -6.05
N GLY A 46 0.10 -12.78 -5.67
CA GLY A 46 -0.46 -12.72 -4.34
C GLY A 46 -1.56 -11.67 -4.25
N PRO A 47 -1.89 -11.22 -3.03
CA PRO A 47 -3.06 -10.38 -2.80
C PRO A 47 -3.03 -9.03 -3.52
N HIS A 48 -1.85 -8.40 -3.58
CA HIS A 48 -1.66 -7.07 -4.14
C HIS A 48 -0.93 -7.09 -5.49
N GLY A 49 -1.23 -6.12 -6.35
CA GLY A 49 -0.59 -5.97 -7.66
C GLY A 49 0.89 -5.57 -7.57
N ILE A 50 1.67 -5.90 -8.61
CA ILE A 50 3.13 -5.64 -8.65
C ILE A 50 3.48 -4.16 -8.44
N ASN A 51 2.65 -3.25 -8.94
CA ASN A 51 2.86 -1.80 -8.82
C ASN A 51 2.30 -1.19 -7.53
N GLU A 52 1.59 -1.98 -6.73
CA GLU A 52 0.87 -1.56 -5.53
C GLU A 52 1.26 -2.41 -4.32
N CYS A 53 2.44 -3.03 -4.37
CA CYS A 53 2.98 -3.83 -3.29
C CYS A 53 4.46 -3.51 -3.04
N LEU A 54 4.95 -3.99 -1.91
CA LEU A 54 6.33 -4.02 -1.51
C LEU A 54 6.68 -5.49 -1.20
N PRO A 55 7.62 -6.13 -1.92
CA PRO A 55 8.10 -7.46 -1.58
C PRO A 55 8.65 -7.54 -0.16
N LEU A 56 8.39 -8.64 0.55
CA LEU A 56 8.92 -8.85 1.90
C LEU A 56 10.44 -8.69 1.99
N THR A 57 11.18 -9.14 0.99
CA THR A 57 12.64 -8.93 0.92
C THR A 57 13.03 -7.46 1.04
N LEU A 58 12.26 -6.55 0.41
CA LEU A 58 12.52 -5.11 0.50
C LEU A 58 12.07 -4.51 1.83
N VAL A 59 11.01 -5.05 2.44
CA VAL A 59 10.58 -4.64 3.78
C VAL A 59 11.69 -4.91 4.79
N VAL A 60 12.22 -6.13 4.81
CA VAL A 60 13.25 -6.57 5.78
C VAL A 60 14.56 -5.81 5.61
N ARG A 61 15.04 -5.73 4.36
CA ARG A 61 16.35 -5.17 4.04
C ARG A 61 16.35 -3.64 4.01
N ASN A 62 15.42 -3.04 3.26
CA ASN A 62 15.49 -1.61 2.93
C ASN A 62 14.66 -0.72 3.86
N ARG A 63 13.63 -1.25 4.53
CA ARG A 63 12.75 -0.46 5.41
C ARG A 63 13.05 -0.70 6.88
N LEU A 64 13.15 -1.97 7.30
CA LEU A 64 13.43 -2.33 8.68
C LEU A 64 14.92 -2.43 9.00
N HIS A 65 15.78 -2.52 7.97
CA HIS A 65 17.24 -2.64 8.11
C HIS A 65 17.67 -3.82 9.00
N LEU A 66 16.94 -4.94 8.96
CA LEU A 66 17.26 -6.16 9.72
C LEU A 66 18.27 -7.06 9.01
N ALA A 67 18.47 -6.85 7.71
CA ALA A 67 19.36 -7.63 6.88
C ALA A 67 20.18 -6.69 5.99
N ARG A 68 21.44 -7.05 5.74
CA ARG A 68 22.33 -6.33 4.82
C ARG A 68 22.09 -6.76 3.37
N ASP A 69 21.98 -8.08 3.18
CA ASP A 69 21.88 -8.73 1.87
C ASP A 69 20.57 -9.50 1.67
N MET A 70 20.28 -9.85 0.40
CA MET A 70 19.08 -10.64 0.07
C MET A 70 19.11 -12.04 0.70
N ARG A 71 20.29 -12.67 0.83
CA ARG A 71 20.44 -13.99 1.46
C ARG A 71 20.03 -13.95 2.93
N GLU A 72 20.49 -12.96 3.67
CA GLU A 72 20.13 -12.76 5.08
C GLU A 72 18.63 -12.45 5.22
N ALA A 73 18.09 -11.58 4.36
CA ALA A 73 16.66 -11.29 4.36
C ALA A 73 15.81 -12.55 4.11
N GLY A 74 16.23 -13.39 3.16
CA GLY A 74 15.60 -14.68 2.88
C GLY A 74 15.66 -15.63 4.07
N MET A 75 16.79 -15.71 4.79
CA MET A 75 16.90 -16.53 6.01
C MET A 75 15.91 -16.08 7.08
N VAL A 76 15.76 -14.77 7.32
CA VAL A 76 14.80 -14.23 8.30
C VAL A 76 13.36 -14.60 7.93
N ILE A 77 13.01 -14.47 6.65
CA ILE A 77 11.65 -14.77 6.15
C ILE A 77 11.37 -16.27 6.23
N ARG A 78 12.27 -17.13 5.73
CA ARG A 78 12.09 -18.60 5.73
C ARG A 78 12.02 -19.18 7.14
N ASN A 79 12.71 -18.57 8.11
CA ASN A 79 12.63 -18.94 9.53
C ASN A 79 11.31 -18.50 10.20
N LYS A 80 10.33 -18.01 9.44
CA LYS A 80 8.99 -17.62 9.93
C LYS A 80 9.01 -16.53 11.00
N HIS A 81 10.03 -15.67 10.99
CA HIS A 81 10.13 -14.56 11.94
C HIS A 81 9.28 -13.34 11.55
N ILE A 82 8.66 -13.39 10.37
CA ILE A 82 7.83 -12.31 9.85
C ILE A 82 6.42 -12.85 9.64
N ILE A 83 5.48 -12.17 10.27
CA ILE A 83 4.07 -12.48 10.23
C ILE A 83 3.38 -11.35 9.49
N VAL A 84 2.63 -11.70 8.44
CA VAL A 84 1.79 -10.76 7.69
C VAL A 84 0.35 -11.18 7.89
N ASP A 85 -0.49 -10.26 8.36
CA ASP A 85 -1.90 -10.49 8.69
C ASP A 85 -2.12 -11.75 9.53
N GLY A 86 -1.36 -11.87 10.62
CA GLY A 86 -1.45 -13.00 11.55
C GLY A 86 -0.91 -14.33 11.02
N LYS A 87 -0.48 -14.41 9.74
CA LYS A 87 0.08 -15.62 9.13
C LYS A 87 1.58 -15.47 8.88
N ALA A 88 2.37 -16.42 9.38
CA ALA A 88 3.80 -16.46 9.09
C ALA A 88 4.03 -16.71 7.58
N ARG A 89 4.83 -15.84 6.94
CA ARG A 89 5.14 -15.95 5.51
C ARG A 89 6.60 -16.37 5.33
N THR A 90 6.80 -17.36 4.44
CA THR A 90 8.13 -17.90 4.09
C THR A 90 8.59 -17.46 2.70
N ASP A 91 7.70 -16.88 1.89
CA ASP A 91 8.02 -16.40 0.55
C ASP A 91 8.68 -15.01 0.61
N GLU A 92 9.87 -14.94 0.04
CA GLU A 92 10.68 -13.71 -0.08
C GLU A 92 10.05 -12.66 -0.99
N GLY A 93 9.33 -13.13 -2.02
CA GLY A 93 8.65 -12.32 -3.01
C GLY A 93 7.22 -11.94 -2.60
N PHE A 94 6.76 -12.32 -1.39
CA PHE A 94 5.37 -12.10 -0.99
C PHE A 94 5.01 -10.60 -1.10
N PRO A 95 3.96 -10.26 -1.86
CA PRO A 95 3.58 -8.87 -2.10
C PRO A 95 2.80 -8.33 -0.89
N THR A 96 3.48 -7.61 0.01
CA THR A 96 2.80 -6.85 1.07
C THR A 96 2.30 -5.54 0.51
N GLY A 97 1.04 -5.19 0.73
CA GLY A 97 0.43 -4.00 0.14
C GLY A 97 -0.17 -3.07 1.16
N PHE A 98 -1.07 -2.22 0.67
CA PHE A 98 -1.72 -1.20 1.50
C PHE A 98 -2.62 -1.84 2.58
N MET A 99 -2.55 -1.32 3.81
CA MET A 99 -3.29 -1.77 5.01
C MET A 99 -2.90 -3.13 5.61
N ASP A 100 -1.96 -3.86 5.02
CA ASP A 100 -1.42 -5.09 5.62
C ASP A 100 -0.76 -4.81 6.97
N VAL A 101 -0.95 -5.75 7.90
CA VAL A 101 -0.33 -5.72 9.23
C VAL A 101 0.91 -6.61 9.21
N LEU A 102 2.06 -6.04 9.55
CA LEU A 102 3.33 -6.73 9.64
C LEU A 102 3.81 -6.78 11.09
N THR A 103 3.98 -7.98 11.62
CA THR A 103 4.44 -8.23 12.98
C THR A 103 5.79 -8.94 12.95
N VAL A 104 6.73 -8.44 13.77
CA VAL A 104 8.03 -9.05 14.01
C VAL A 104 8.08 -9.49 15.49
N PRO A 105 7.69 -10.75 15.81
CA PRO A 105 7.53 -11.20 17.19
C PRO A 105 8.80 -11.07 18.02
N LYS A 106 9.97 -11.39 17.45
CA LYS A 106 11.27 -11.31 18.15
C LYS A 106 11.61 -9.91 18.65
N MET A 107 11.08 -8.86 18.00
CA MET A 107 11.34 -7.47 18.37
C MET A 107 10.18 -6.84 19.12
N ASN A 108 9.05 -7.55 19.28
CA ASN A 108 7.78 -7.00 19.76
C ASN A 108 7.38 -5.71 19.02
N LYS A 109 7.69 -5.61 17.73
CA LYS A 109 7.34 -4.46 16.89
C LYS A 109 6.29 -4.86 15.86
N ASN A 110 5.27 -4.01 15.77
CA ASN A 110 4.16 -4.15 14.85
C ASN A 110 4.09 -2.94 13.96
N TYR A 111 3.79 -3.18 12.69
CA TYR A 111 3.73 -2.16 11.66
C TYR A 111 2.48 -2.35 10.82
N ARG A 112 1.92 -1.24 10.33
CA ARG A 112 0.96 -1.25 9.23
C ARG A 112 1.58 -0.60 8.01
N VAL A 113 1.38 -1.21 6.85
CA VAL A 113 1.88 -0.67 5.58
C VAL A 113 0.90 0.40 5.08
N MET A 114 1.35 1.65 5.01
CA MET A 114 0.55 2.79 4.54
C MET A 114 1.32 3.62 3.52
N TYR A 115 0.62 4.51 2.80
CA TYR A 115 1.26 5.50 1.94
C TYR A 115 1.68 6.74 2.73
N ASP A 116 2.89 7.20 2.45
CA ASP A 116 3.34 8.56 2.74
C ASP A 116 2.74 9.54 1.73
N THR A 117 2.64 10.82 2.09
CA THR A 117 2.20 11.96 1.27
C THR A 117 2.94 12.13 -0.07
N LYS A 118 4.10 11.49 -0.20
CA LYS A 118 4.92 11.42 -1.42
C LYS A 118 4.58 10.22 -2.32
N GLY A 119 3.60 9.40 -1.96
CA GLY A 119 3.18 8.20 -2.70
C GLY A 119 4.13 7.01 -2.55
N ARG A 120 4.72 6.83 -1.35
CA ARG A 120 5.68 5.75 -1.07
C ARG A 120 5.18 4.90 0.09
N PHE A 121 5.48 3.60 0.10
CA PHE A 121 5.16 2.76 1.25
C PHE A 121 6.02 3.11 2.45
N GLN A 122 5.34 3.38 3.56
CA GLN A 122 5.90 3.60 4.89
C GLN A 122 5.33 2.57 5.86
N LEU A 123 6.20 2.05 6.73
CA LEU A 123 5.81 1.21 7.84
C LEU A 123 5.45 2.11 9.02
N VAL A 124 4.16 2.19 9.34
CA VAL A 124 3.65 2.96 10.47
C VAL A 124 3.67 2.05 11.69
N PRO A 125 4.38 2.39 12.78
CA PRO A 125 4.35 1.59 14.00
C PRO A 125 2.95 1.63 14.63
N ILE A 126 2.46 0.48 15.06
CA ILE A 126 1.12 0.33 15.64
C ILE A 126 1.17 -0.38 16.99
N THR A 127 0.12 -0.21 17.79
CA THR A 127 -0.07 -0.93 19.06
C THR A 127 -0.52 -2.38 18.80
N GLN A 128 -0.42 -3.23 19.82
CA GLN A 128 -0.82 -4.64 19.71
C GLN A 128 -2.33 -4.80 19.44
N ALA A 129 -3.18 -3.93 19.99
CA ALA A 129 -4.62 -3.96 19.73
C ALA A 129 -4.96 -3.74 18.25
N GLU A 130 -4.22 -2.86 17.56
CA GLU A 130 -4.41 -2.62 16.13
C GLU A 130 -3.94 -3.77 15.23
N THR A 131 -3.17 -4.73 15.77
CA THR A 131 -2.72 -5.88 14.97
C THR A 131 -3.81 -6.90 14.71
N GLU A 132 -4.87 -6.88 15.52
CA GLU A 132 -5.95 -7.87 15.44
C GLU A 132 -6.92 -7.57 14.30
N TYR A 133 -6.88 -6.34 13.76
CA TYR A 133 -7.77 -5.91 12.70
C TYR A 133 -7.05 -5.17 11.57
N LYS A 134 -7.66 -5.20 10.39
CA LYS A 134 -7.26 -4.37 9.23
C LYS A 134 -8.49 -3.79 8.56
N LEU A 135 -8.29 -2.73 7.79
CA LEU A 135 -9.35 -2.18 6.94
C LEU A 135 -9.26 -2.79 5.55
N MET A 136 -10.39 -3.17 4.99
CA MET A 136 -10.48 -3.69 3.64
C MET A 136 -11.56 -2.95 2.86
N LYS A 137 -11.17 -2.32 1.75
CA LYS A 137 -12.11 -1.76 0.79
C LYS A 137 -12.75 -2.87 -0.03
N ILE A 138 -14.07 -2.77 -0.25
CA ILE A 138 -14.82 -3.64 -1.15
C ILE A 138 -14.76 -3.05 -2.56
N ASN A 139 -14.23 -3.84 -3.50
CA ASN A 139 -14.10 -3.46 -4.90
C ASN A 139 -15.31 -3.90 -5.73
N ALA A 140 -15.82 -5.11 -5.46
CA ALA A 140 -16.95 -5.67 -6.18
C ALA A 140 -17.78 -6.54 -5.24
N ILE A 141 -19.08 -6.61 -5.50
CA ILE A 141 -20.01 -7.51 -4.83
C ILE A 141 -20.57 -8.44 -5.89
N THR A 142 -20.52 -9.74 -5.66
CA THR A 142 -21.09 -10.74 -6.54
C THR A 142 -22.05 -11.65 -5.78
N THR A 143 -23.04 -12.18 -6.47
CA THR A 143 -23.93 -13.19 -5.93
C THR A 143 -23.46 -14.55 -6.43
N GLY A 144 -23.04 -15.42 -5.52
CA GLY A 144 -22.66 -16.78 -5.84
C GLY A 144 -23.83 -17.75 -5.81
N GLU A 145 -23.49 -19.04 -5.85
CA GLU A 145 -24.46 -20.12 -5.78
C GLU A 145 -25.33 -20.03 -4.52
N LYS A 146 -26.59 -20.46 -4.63
CA LYS A 146 -27.59 -20.42 -3.55
C LYS A 146 -27.92 -19.01 -3.05
N GLY A 147 -27.69 -17.98 -3.88
CA GLY A 147 -28.03 -16.59 -3.56
C GLY A 147 -27.15 -15.94 -2.50
N ILE A 148 -25.94 -16.46 -2.28
CA ILE A 148 -25.03 -15.95 -1.26
C ILE A 148 -24.25 -14.74 -1.79
N PHE A 149 -24.27 -13.61 -1.09
CA PHE A 149 -23.46 -12.44 -1.44
C PHE A 149 -22.00 -12.60 -1.01
N TYR A 150 -21.09 -12.26 -1.94
CA TYR A 150 -19.65 -12.22 -1.76
C TYR A 150 -19.13 -10.80 -1.97
N GLY A 151 -18.45 -10.26 -0.96
CA GLY A 151 -17.69 -9.02 -1.08
C GLY A 151 -16.24 -9.30 -1.44
N HIS A 152 -15.81 -8.88 -2.63
CA HIS A 152 -14.42 -8.95 -3.08
C HIS A 152 -13.65 -7.72 -2.61
N THR A 153 -12.59 -7.92 -1.85
CA THR A 153 -11.79 -6.81 -1.30
C THR A 153 -10.58 -6.48 -2.15
N HIS A 154 -9.99 -5.31 -1.90
CA HIS A 154 -8.76 -4.86 -2.57
C HIS A 154 -7.53 -5.77 -2.34
N ASP A 155 -7.52 -6.52 -1.24
CA ASP A 155 -6.47 -7.45 -0.84
C ASP A 155 -6.83 -8.90 -1.25
N GLY A 156 -7.67 -9.07 -2.28
CA GLY A 156 -8.02 -10.37 -2.85
C GLY A 156 -8.79 -11.32 -1.91
N HIS A 157 -9.33 -10.84 -0.79
CA HIS A 157 -10.16 -11.65 0.09
C HIS A 157 -11.62 -11.66 -0.41
N ASN A 158 -12.28 -12.80 -0.22
CA ASN A 158 -13.70 -12.97 -0.52
C ASN A 158 -14.47 -13.11 0.79
N LEU A 159 -15.18 -12.06 1.18
CA LEU A 159 -16.04 -12.05 2.36
C LEU A 159 -17.39 -12.68 1.99
N ARG A 160 -17.69 -13.83 2.58
CA ARG A 160 -18.98 -14.52 2.39
C ARG A 160 -20.03 -13.95 3.35
N PHE A 161 -21.30 -13.98 2.93
CA PHE A 161 -22.44 -13.48 3.71
C PHE A 161 -22.31 -12.00 4.03
N LEU A 162 -22.05 -11.21 2.99
CA LEU A 162 -22.00 -9.76 3.13
C LEU A 162 -23.40 -9.20 3.46
N ASP A 163 -23.46 -8.27 4.41
CA ASP A 163 -24.70 -7.55 4.70
C ASP A 163 -25.14 -6.71 3.49
N VAL A 164 -26.45 -6.69 3.25
CA VAL A 164 -27.07 -5.97 2.11
C VAL A 164 -26.81 -4.47 2.16
N SER A 165 -26.55 -3.91 3.35
CA SER A 165 -26.27 -2.48 3.52
C SER A 165 -24.89 -2.04 3.02
N ILE A 166 -24.00 -2.98 2.73
CA ILE A 166 -22.62 -2.71 2.34
C ILE A 166 -22.53 -2.61 0.81
N MET A 167 -21.97 -1.50 0.31
CA MET A 167 -21.86 -1.23 -1.11
C MET A 167 -20.41 -1.24 -1.60
N THR A 168 -20.24 -1.22 -2.92
CA THR A 168 -18.92 -1.07 -3.55
C THR A 168 -18.30 0.29 -3.21
N GLY A 169 -17.03 0.28 -2.79
CA GLY A 169 -16.32 1.49 -2.35
C GLY A 169 -16.29 1.66 -0.84
N ASP A 170 -17.18 0.98 -0.10
CA ASP A 170 -17.16 0.95 1.35
C ASP A 170 -15.92 0.24 1.88
N THR A 171 -15.56 0.56 3.11
CA THR A 171 -14.44 -0.05 3.81
C THR A 171 -14.90 -0.77 5.04
N VAL A 172 -14.36 -1.96 5.25
CA VAL A 172 -14.76 -2.87 6.30
C VAL A 172 -13.61 -3.06 7.27
N LYS A 173 -13.88 -2.89 8.56
CA LYS A 173 -12.98 -3.27 9.64
C LYS A 173 -13.09 -4.77 9.87
N TYR A 174 -12.04 -5.47 9.51
CA TYR A 174 -11.98 -6.92 9.49
C TYR A 174 -11.07 -7.43 10.61
N ASN A 175 -11.59 -8.37 11.40
CA ASN A 175 -10.80 -9.04 12.40
C ASN A 175 -10.01 -10.18 11.75
N ILE A 176 -8.70 -10.11 11.85
CA ILE A 176 -7.75 -11.04 11.21
C ILE A 176 -7.80 -12.42 11.88
N LYS A 177 -8.11 -12.48 13.18
CA LYS A 177 -8.15 -13.75 13.94
C LYS A 177 -9.46 -14.50 13.72
N THR A 178 -10.60 -13.81 13.85
CA THR A 178 -11.92 -14.46 13.73
C THR A 178 -12.39 -14.57 12.28
N GLY A 179 -11.83 -13.76 11.39
CA GLY A 179 -12.22 -13.70 10.00
C GLY A 179 -13.58 -13.05 9.75
N GLN A 180 -14.09 -12.27 10.72
CA GLN A 180 -15.39 -11.62 10.68
C GLN A 180 -15.28 -10.11 10.49
N VAL A 181 -16.37 -9.53 9.96
CA VAL A 181 -16.56 -8.09 9.82
C VAL A 181 -17.03 -7.51 11.16
N MET A 182 -16.34 -6.48 11.66
CA MET A 182 -16.69 -5.82 12.92
C MET A 182 -17.49 -4.54 12.70
N GLU A 183 -17.01 -3.67 11.81
CA GLU A 183 -17.53 -2.33 11.60
C GLU A 183 -17.40 -1.96 10.12
N VAL A 184 -18.31 -1.14 9.61
CA VAL A 184 -18.31 -0.68 8.21
C VAL A 184 -18.25 0.83 8.18
N ALA A 185 -17.26 1.38 7.47
CA ALA A 185 -17.18 2.78 7.13
C ALA A 185 -17.65 2.97 5.68
N LYS A 186 -18.83 3.59 5.57
CA LYS A 186 -19.52 3.84 4.29
C LYS A 186 -18.80 4.91 3.46
N PHE A 187 -18.87 4.75 2.15
CA PHE A 187 -18.40 5.72 1.17
C PHE A 187 -19.48 6.79 0.94
N GLU A 188 -19.53 7.76 1.85
CA GLU A 188 -20.46 8.89 1.81
C GLU A 188 -19.74 10.23 1.99
N GLN A 189 -20.46 11.32 1.75
CA GLN A 189 -19.95 12.67 2.02
C GLN A 189 -19.58 12.83 3.50
N ASN A 190 -18.63 13.71 3.76
CA ASN A 190 -18.05 14.00 5.09
C ASN A 190 -17.27 12.85 5.75
N CYS A 191 -17.08 11.71 5.09
CA CYS A 191 -16.18 10.67 5.59
C CYS A 191 -14.71 11.01 5.33
N LEU A 192 -13.85 10.61 6.26
CA LEU A 192 -12.40 10.70 6.12
C LEU A 192 -11.90 9.59 5.20
N ALA A 193 -11.14 9.96 4.17
CA ALA A 193 -10.58 9.01 3.22
C ALA A 193 -9.14 9.36 2.85
N THR A 194 -8.36 8.34 2.51
CA THR A 194 -7.01 8.46 2.00
C THR A 194 -6.95 8.03 0.55
N VAL A 195 -5.99 8.60 -0.19
CA VAL A 195 -5.80 8.28 -1.60
C VAL A 195 -4.73 7.21 -1.75
N THR A 196 -5.04 6.10 -2.42
CA THR A 196 -4.11 4.99 -2.66
C THR A 196 -3.32 5.12 -3.95
N GLY A 197 -3.83 5.85 -4.95
CA GLY A 197 -3.24 5.89 -6.30
C GLY A 197 -3.23 7.27 -6.97
N GLY A 198 -2.40 7.42 -8.00
CA GLY A 198 -2.26 8.65 -8.78
C GLY A 198 -1.43 9.75 -8.10
N LYS A 199 -1.50 10.98 -8.62
CA LYS A 199 -0.66 12.12 -8.16
C LYS A 199 -0.90 12.54 -6.70
N ASN A 200 -2.10 12.29 -6.20
CA ASN A 200 -2.54 12.63 -4.84
C ASN A 200 -2.36 11.46 -3.85
N CYS A 201 -1.70 10.37 -4.23
CA CYS A 201 -1.43 9.21 -3.37
C CYS A 201 -0.82 9.62 -2.00
N GLY A 202 -1.34 9.03 -0.93
CA GLY A 202 -0.96 9.27 0.47
C GLY A 202 -1.56 10.53 1.09
N ARG A 203 -2.37 11.30 0.36
CA ARG A 203 -3.13 12.41 0.92
C ARG A 203 -4.38 11.91 1.64
N THR A 204 -4.71 12.55 2.75
CA THR A 204 -5.89 12.20 3.56
C THR A 204 -6.76 13.43 3.78
N GLY A 205 -8.04 13.32 3.47
CA GLY A 205 -9.00 14.41 3.56
C GLY A 205 -10.43 13.91 3.71
N LYS A 206 -11.35 14.83 3.99
CA LYS A 206 -12.79 14.55 4.03
C LYS A 206 -13.37 14.61 2.63
N ILE A 207 -14.26 13.69 2.30
CA ILE A 207 -15.01 13.69 1.04
C ILE A 207 -16.03 14.83 1.10
N VAL A 208 -15.97 15.75 0.14
CA VAL A 208 -16.94 16.85 0.04
C VAL A 208 -18.04 16.49 -0.94
N GLU A 209 -17.64 16.04 -2.13
CA GLU A 209 -18.55 15.84 -3.25
C GLU A 209 -18.13 14.60 -4.05
N ILE A 210 -19.13 13.86 -4.53
CA ILE A 210 -18.97 12.67 -5.35
C ILE A 210 -19.72 12.93 -6.66
N ASN A 211 -18.97 13.18 -7.73
CA ASN A 211 -19.49 13.49 -9.05
C ASN A 211 -19.56 12.21 -9.88
N HIS A 212 -20.79 11.76 -10.14
CA HIS A 212 -21.05 10.64 -11.02
C HIS A 212 -21.11 11.12 -12.48
N TYR A 213 -20.46 10.39 -13.37
CA TYR A 213 -20.46 10.66 -14.81
C TYR A 213 -20.80 9.36 -15.53
N ASP A 214 -21.92 9.36 -16.25
CA ASP A 214 -22.37 8.19 -17.00
C ASP A 214 -21.37 7.84 -18.10
N GLY A 215 -20.95 6.57 -18.14
CA GLY A 215 -19.95 6.08 -19.11
C GLY A 215 -18.50 6.49 -18.80
N SER A 216 -18.24 7.20 -17.70
CA SER A 216 -16.88 7.59 -17.29
C SER A 216 -16.61 7.25 -15.81
N HIS A 217 -15.42 7.60 -15.33
CA HIS A 217 -15.05 7.36 -13.95
C HIS A 217 -15.73 8.37 -13.01
N THR A 218 -16.31 7.89 -11.93
CA THR A 218 -16.79 8.73 -10.83
C THR A 218 -15.62 9.47 -10.18
N MET A 219 -15.75 10.80 -10.06
CA MET A 219 -14.74 11.69 -9.51
C MET A 219 -15.14 12.14 -8.11
N VAL A 220 -14.17 12.19 -7.21
CA VAL A 220 -14.37 12.49 -5.79
C VAL A 220 -13.53 13.70 -5.43
N GLN A 221 -14.18 14.73 -4.90
CA GLN A 221 -13.52 15.91 -4.38
C GLN A 221 -13.29 15.74 -2.88
N LEU A 222 -12.04 15.91 -2.45
CA LEU A 222 -11.62 15.83 -1.06
C LEU A 222 -11.01 17.15 -0.57
N VAL A 223 -11.17 17.41 0.72
CA VAL A 223 -10.57 18.54 1.43
C VAL A 223 -9.66 18.02 2.54
N ASP A 224 -8.38 18.39 2.49
CA ASP A 224 -7.42 18.13 3.58
C ASP A 224 -7.81 18.93 4.83
N SER A 225 -7.24 18.58 5.99
CA SER A 225 -7.45 19.33 7.25
C SER A 225 -6.99 20.80 7.19
N GLN A 226 -6.09 21.15 6.26
CA GLN A 226 -5.65 22.52 6.00
C GLN A 226 -6.54 23.28 5.00
N GLY A 227 -7.65 22.69 4.55
CA GLY A 227 -8.57 23.32 3.59
C GLY A 227 -8.17 23.17 2.11
N HIS A 228 -7.06 22.50 1.81
CA HIS A 228 -6.64 22.25 0.43
C HIS A 228 -7.59 21.26 -0.26
N LYS A 229 -8.22 21.70 -1.35
CA LYS A 229 -9.08 20.88 -2.20
C LYS A 229 -8.28 20.11 -3.25
N PHE A 230 -8.65 18.86 -3.50
CA PHE A 230 -8.10 18.06 -4.59
C PHE A 230 -9.10 17.00 -5.04
N ILE A 231 -8.93 16.51 -6.28
CA ILE A 231 -9.87 15.59 -6.92
C ILE A 231 -9.14 14.29 -7.29
N THR A 232 -9.81 13.16 -7.12
CA THR A 232 -9.33 11.82 -7.51
C THR A 232 -10.46 10.93 -7.99
N ARG A 233 -10.15 9.85 -8.73
CA ARG A 233 -11.12 8.83 -9.11
C ARG A 233 -11.58 8.03 -7.87
N GLN A 234 -12.83 7.59 -7.84
CA GLN A 234 -13.37 6.73 -6.78
C GLN A 234 -12.55 5.45 -6.54
N SER A 235 -11.95 4.87 -7.60
CA SER A 235 -11.07 3.71 -7.50
C SER A 235 -9.92 3.92 -6.51
N ASN A 236 -9.37 5.14 -6.49
CA ASN A 236 -8.18 5.49 -5.72
C ASN A 236 -8.51 6.02 -4.31
N VAL A 237 -9.80 6.16 -3.97
CA VAL A 237 -10.23 6.63 -2.65
C VAL A 237 -10.44 5.43 -1.74
N PHE A 238 -9.90 5.50 -0.53
CA PHE A 238 -10.04 4.49 0.51
C PHE A 238 -10.55 5.15 1.79
N VAL A 239 -11.75 4.77 2.23
CA VAL A 239 -12.37 5.34 3.43
C VAL A 239 -11.67 4.83 4.69
N LEU A 240 -11.41 5.72 5.64
CA LEU A 240 -10.75 5.40 6.90
C LEU A 240 -11.69 5.45 8.09
N GLY A 241 -12.81 6.16 7.98
CA GLY A 241 -13.81 6.35 9.03
C GLY A 241 -14.67 7.58 8.78
N LYS A 242 -15.67 7.84 9.63
CA LYS A 242 -16.52 9.05 9.53
C LYS A 242 -15.77 10.29 10.03
N GLU A 243 -15.75 10.50 11.34
CA GLU A 243 -15.09 11.66 11.96
C GLU A 243 -13.66 11.35 12.39
N LYS A 244 -13.46 10.18 12.99
CA LYS A 244 -12.17 9.69 13.47
C LYS A 244 -11.67 8.56 12.56
N PRO A 245 -10.37 8.49 12.26
CA PRO A 245 -9.82 7.37 11.54
C PRO A 245 -9.92 6.11 12.40
N LEU A 246 -10.32 4.99 11.80
CA LEU A 246 -10.37 3.68 12.47
C LEU A 246 -8.98 3.08 12.72
N VAL A 247 -7.94 3.74 12.20
CA VAL A 247 -6.55 3.28 12.19
C VAL A 247 -5.59 4.41 12.51
N THR A 248 -4.45 4.09 13.13
CA THR A 248 -3.38 5.06 13.35
C THR A 248 -2.84 5.58 12.02
N LEU A 249 -2.79 6.91 11.87
CA LEU A 249 -2.26 7.61 10.69
C LEU A 249 -0.73 7.85 10.80
N PRO A 250 -0.03 8.00 9.66
CA PRO A 250 1.37 8.40 9.65
C PRO A 250 1.57 9.82 10.24
N LYS A 251 2.82 10.16 10.62
CA LYS A 251 3.19 11.37 11.39
C LYS A 251 2.61 12.70 10.89
N HIS A 252 2.42 12.87 9.58
CA HIS A 252 1.88 14.10 8.98
C HIS A 252 0.36 14.03 8.71
N GLN A 253 -0.34 13.01 9.22
CA GLN A 253 -1.77 12.78 9.03
C GLN A 253 -2.24 12.80 7.56
N GLY A 254 -1.33 12.52 6.62
CA GLY A 254 -1.62 12.58 5.18
C GLY A 254 -1.68 13.99 4.60
N ILE A 255 -1.19 15.03 5.29
CA ILE A 255 -1.16 16.39 4.78
C ILE A 255 0.05 16.59 3.86
N LYS A 256 -0.20 16.84 2.58
CA LYS A 256 0.86 17.13 1.61
C LYS A 256 1.19 18.61 1.59
N VAL A 257 2.38 18.94 2.10
CA VAL A 257 2.89 20.31 2.15
C VAL A 257 3.42 20.77 0.78
N SER A 258 3.44 22.09 0.54
CA SER A 258 4.04 22.69 -0.65
C SER A 258 5.54 22.38 -0.77
N ILE A 259 6.08 22.50 -1.99
CA ILE A 259 7.48 22.19 -2.28
C ILE A 259 8.43 23.10 -1.50
N GLU A 260 8.12 24.40 -1.46
CA GLU A 260 8.85 25.42 -0.71
C GLU A 260 8.89 25.09 0.78
N LYS A 261 7.72 24.78 1.37
CA LYS A 261 7.66 24.46 2.79
C LYS A 261 8.39 23.16 3.12
N ASN A 262 8.33 22.17 2.24
CA ASN A 262 9.08 20.93 2.39
C ASN A 262 10.60 21.17 2.35
N ARG A 263 11.05 22.10 1.48
CA ARG A 263 12.46 22.52 1.42
C ARG A 263 12.89 23.19 2.73
N GLU A 264 12.11 24.13 3.25
CA GLU A 264 12.40 24.78 4.55
C GLU A 264 12.48 23.76 5.68
N LEU A 265 11.47 22.89 5.81
CA LEU A 265 11.45 21.84 6.85
C LEU A 265 12.66 20.91 6.75
N ARG A 266 13.10 20.60 5.53
CA ARG A 266 14.30 19.80 5.30
C ARG A 266 15.58 20.52 5.74
N ILE A 267 15.73 21.81 5.41
CA ILE A 267 16.90 22.61 5.81
C ILE A 267 16.95 22.70 7.35
N GLN A 268 15.82 23.05 7.98
CA GLN A 268 15.71 23.10 9.44
C GLN A 268 16.05 21.75 10.10
N SER A 269 15.63 20.64 9.50
CA SER A 269 15.98 19.31 10.01
C SER A 269 17.48 19.01 9.89
N LEU A 270 18.14 19.47 8.84
CA LEU A 270 19.59 19.28 8.64
C LEU A 270 20.39 20.13 9.63
N GLU A 271 20.00 21.39 9.84
CA GLU A 271 20.62 22.29 10.81
C GLU A 271 20.48 21.77 12.25
N LYS A 272 19.32 21.21 12.61
CA LYS A 272 19.14 20.55 13.92
C LYS A 272 20.05 19.34 14.09
N CYS A 273 20.26 18.56 13.02
CA CYS A 273 21.13 17.39 13.07
C CYS A 273 22.62 17.77 13.15
N SER A 274 23.04 18.88 12.54
CA SER A 274 24.43 19.35 12.65
C SER A 274 24.74 19.87 14.05
N LYS A 275 23.83 20.65 14.65
CA LYS A 275 23.98 21.19 16.01
C LYS A 275 24.03 20.13 17.11
N HIS A 276 23.53 18.92 16.86
CA HIS A 276 23.57 17.81 17.81
C HIS A 276 24.82 16.93 17.71
N LYS A 277 25.64 17.13 16.66
CA LYS A 277 26.90 16.40 16.46
C LYS A 277 28.12 17.16 16.98
N GLU A 278 27.96 18.44 17.27
CA GLU A 278 28.88 19.27 18.05
C GLU A 278 28.55 19.10 19.54
#